data_AF-A0A8H9GM15-F1
#
_entry.id   AF-A0A8H9GM15-F1
#
_cell.length_a   1.000
_cell.length_b   1.000
_cell.length_c   1.000
_cell.angle_alpha   90.00
_cell.angle_beta   90.00
_cell.angle_gamma   90.00
#
_symmetry.space_group_name_H-M   'P 1'
#
loop_
_entity.id
_entity.type
_entity.pdbx_description
1 polymer ?
#
loop_
_entity_poly.entity_id
_entity_poly.type
_entity_poly.pdbx_seq_one_letter_code
_entity_poly.pdbx_strand_id
1 'polypeptide(L)'
;MRRLLLLGLLVACRPAPQAALPSAAPGSPVTLRVQAGALQVQGAGPVTVTCDTPAGPVVRVQAAPGRLAVPPGAVRCEAAAGEAGRPAVVELPAGSPTTPAAPAPPAAPATPATTAFPASSRVAVSGTLRVTPGRLSLGEREVWTVTADVRAGDRRAVPDGTPVELRAAGPLGETAVATRLTVNGVARWSLTPATAGRFTFTAASGAWVARGGAQAVSGLLGQRPRAVFTSRGLTLGPLRWQDGALPDDGTPVRLRALTRSGRVVWSADVAVAGGQVQVDTPRVRDAVTLRVELAGSEVSLPWP
;
A
#
# COMPACT_ATOMS: atom_id res chain seq x y z
N MET A 1 -76.75 19.86 4.02
CA MET A 1 -75.93 20.85 4.77
C MET A 1 -74.90 20.11 5.61
N ARG A 2 -73.71 20.69 5.76
CA ARG A 2 -72.54 20.29 6.57
C ARG A 2 -71.64 19.15 6.05
N ARG A 3 -70.60 19.62 5.34
CA ARG A 3 -69.25 19.06 5.25
C ARG A 3 -68.60 19.02 6.63
N LEU A 4 -67.79 17.99 6.92
CA LEU A 4 -66.64 18.11 7.82
C LEU A 4 -65.47 17.32 7.20
N LEU A 5 -64.50 18.08 6.69
CA LEU A 5 -63.19 17.60 6.27
C LEU A 5 -62.35 17.32 7.52
N LEU A 6 -61.72 16.15 7.59
CA LEU A 6 -60.57 15.90 8.47
C LEU A 6 -59.33 15.88 7.58
N LEU A 7 -58.59 16.99 7.64
CA LEU A 7 -57.30 17.21 6.99
C LEU A 7 -56.23 16.58 7.89
N GLY A 8 -55.63 15.47 7.47
CA GLY A 8 -54.47 14.87 8.14
C GLY A 8 -53.19 15.63 7.77
N LEU A 9 -52.57 16.27 8.78
CA LEU A 9 -51.23 16.87 8.67
C LEU A 9 -50.18 15.77 8.44
N LEU A 10 -49.59 15.72 7.25
CA LEU A 10 -48.31 15.06 7.00
C LEU A 10 -47.21 16.13 7.12
N VAL A 11 -46.55 16.17 8.28
CA VAL A 11 -45.32 16.94 8.50
C VAL A 11 -44.18 16.22 7.77
N ALA A 12 -43.84 16.70 6.58
CA ALA A 12 -42.63 16.31 5.89
C ALA A 12 -41.42 16.92 6.60
N CYS A 13 -40.63 16.11 7.31
CA CYS A 13 -39.29 16.48 7.75
C CYS A 13 -38.42 16.76 6.51
N ARG A 14 -38.27 18.04 6.15
CA ARG A 14 -37.27 18.48 5.19
C ARG A 14 -35.88 18.31 5.83
N PRO A 15 -34.93 17.63 5.17
CA PRO A 15 -33.54 17.67 5.60
C PRO A 15 -33.04 19.11 5.56
N ALA A 16 -32.30 19.51 6.60
CA ALA A 16 -31.70 20.84 6.68
C ALA A 16 -30.81 21.09 5.44
N PRO A 17 -30.83 22.30 4.86
CA PRO A 17 -29.95 22.64 3.76
C PRO A 17 -28.50 22.47 4.24
N GLN A 18 -27.77 21.52 3.65
CA GLN A 18 -26.32 21.46 3.77
C GLN A 18 -25.77 22.80 3.30
N ALA A 19 -25.09 23.51 4.20
CA ALA A 19 -24.36 24.71 3.83
C ALA A 19 -23.37 24.32 2.73
N ALA A 20 -23.62 24.80 1.52
CA ALA A 20 -22.67 24.69 0.43
C ALA A 20 -21.37 25.37 0.91
N LEU A 21 -20.31 24.57 1.04
CA LEU A 21 -18.97 25.10 1.26
C LEU A 21 -18.70 26.10 0.13
N PRO A 22 -18.25 27.34 0.43
CA PRO A 22 -17.99 28.32 -0.61
C PRO A 22 -16.93 27.76 -1.56
N SER A 23 -17.31 27.60 -2.83
CA SER A 23 -16.37 27.31 -3.90
C SER A 23 -15.32 28.41 -3.93
N ALA A 24 -14.06 28.01 -3.87
CA ALA A 24 -12.92 28.92 -3.96
C ALA A 24 -13.04 29.82 -5.19
N ALA A 25 -12.78 31.12 -5.02
CA ALA A 25 -12.59 32.01 -6.16
C ALA A 25 -11.38 31.52 -6.99
N PRO A 26 -11.53 31.34 -8.32
CA PRO A 26 -10.45 30.87 -9.17
C PRO A 26 -9.28 31.87 -9.12
N GLY A 27 -8.08 31.37 -8.79
CA GLY A 27 -6.85 32.17 -8.75
C GLY A 27 -6.35 32.58 -7.35
N SER A 28 -6.98 32.14 -6.27
CA SER A 28 -6.44 32.39 -4.92
C SER A 28 -5.14 31.60 -4.71
N PRO A 29 -4.00 32.25 -4.38
CA PRO A 29 -2.73 31.55 -4.21
C PRO A 29 -2.79 30.66 -2.97
N VAL A 30 -2.57 29.35 -3.17
CA VAL A 30 -2.33 28.42 -2.07
C VAL A 30 -0.92 28.65 -1.58
N THR A 31 -0.74 28.74 -0.26
CA THR A 31 0.59 28.68 0.35
C THR A 31 0.68 27.50 1.30
N LEU A 32 1.81 26.81 1.22
CA LEU A 32 2.13 25.64 2.03
C LEU A 32 3.36 25.98 2.87
N ARG A 33 3.24 25.87 4.20
CA ARG A 33 4.36 26.09 5.12
C ARG A 33 4.43 24.99 6.16
N VAL A 34 5.63 24.61 6.54
CA VAL A 34 5.84 23.65 7.64
C VAL A 34 6.07 24.45 8.92
N GLN A 35 5.23 24.22 9.94
CA GLN A 35 5.40 24.84 11.24
C GLN A 35 5.17 23.79 12.34
N ALA A 36 6.20 23.57 13.18
CA ALA A 36 6.14 22.66 14.32
C ALA A 36 5.65 21.23 13.99
N GLY A 37 6.09 20.66 12.87
CA GLY A 37 5.72 19.30 12.44
C GLY A 37 4.33 19.17 11.80
N ALA A 38 3.65 20.30 11.52
CA ALA A 38 2.39 20.35 10.79
C ALA A 38 2.54 21.17 9.51
N LEU A 39 1.81 20.79 8.46
CA LEU A 39 1.61 21.58 7.25
C LEU A 39 0.52 22.61 7.52
N GLN A 40 0.88 23.89 7.50
CA GLN A 40 -0.08 24.96 7.35
C GLN A 40 -0.42 25.13 5.87
N VAL A 41 -1.69 24.92 5.55
CA VAL A 41 -2.24 25.23 4.23
C VAL A 41 -3.10 26.47 4.34
N GLN A 42 -2.70 27.55 3.65
CA GLN A 42 -3.50 28.77 3.54
C GLN A 42 -3.99 28.92 2.10
N GLY A 43 -5.27 29.25 1.93
CA GLY A 43 -5.91 29.42 0.63
C GLY A 43 -7.43 29.55 0.80
N ALA A 44 -8.14 29.86 -0.28
CA ALA A 44 -9.60 29.83 -0.28
C ALA A 44 -10.09 28.45 -0.76
N GLY A 45 -10.99 27.83 0.00
CA GLY A 45 -11.68 26.58 -0.37
C GLY A 45 -10.88 25.29 -0.23
N PRO A 46 -11.44 24.16 -0.70
CA PRO A 46 -10.84 22.83 -0.51
C PRO A 46 -9.55 22.68 -1.32
N VAL A 47 -8.47 22.33 -0.63
CA VAL A 47 -7.15 22.07 -1.24
C VAL A 47 -6.85 20.59 -1.23
N THR A 48 -6.28 20.10 -2.33
CA THR A 48 -5.74 18.73 -2.41
C THR A 48 -4.27 18.79 -2.03
N VAL A 49 -3.91 18.16 -0.91
CA VAL A 49 -2.52 18.00 -0.51
C VAL A 49 -2.06 16.60 -0.92
N THR A 50 -0.92 16.49 -1.60
CA THR A 50 -0.22 15.25 -1.95
C THR A 50 1.16 15.26 -1.30
N CYS A 51 1.50 14.22 -0.54
CA CYS A 51 2.84 14.09 0.03
C CYS A 51 3.54 12.84 -0.53
N ASP A 52 4.76 13.05 -1.02
CA ASP A 52 5.68 11.99 -1.43
C ASP A 52 6.31 11.37 -0.21
N THR A 53 6.22 10.05 -0.12
CA THR A 53 6.91 9.26 0.90
C THR A 53 7.82 8.25 0.20
N PRO A 54 8.81 7.66 0.88
CA PRO A 54 9.62 6.56 0.36
C PRO A 54 8.79 5.36 -0.14
N ALA A 55 7.55 5.21 0.31
CA ALA A 55 6.61 4.17 -0.11
C ALA A 55 5.69 4.59 -1.28
N GLY A 56 5.91 5.75 -1.89
CA GLY A 56 5.10 6.34 -2.96
C GLY A 56 4.26 7.55 -2.51
N PRO A 57 3.46 8.15 -3.43
CA PRO A 57 2.58 9.28 -3.10
C PRO A 57 1.34 8.78 -2.35
N VAL A 58 1.33 8.86 -1.02
CA VAL A 58 0.36 8.11 -0.21
C VAL A 58 -0.84 8.93 0.25
N VAL A 59 -0.80 10.27 0.20
CA VAL A 59 -1.81 11.05 0.92
C VAL A 59 -2.41 12.12 0.02
N ARG A 60 -3.55 11.85 -0.63
CA ARG A 60 -4.45 12.88 -1.17
C ARG A 60 -5.47 13.25 -0.08
N VAL A 61 -5.24 14.34 0.62
CA VAL A 61 -6.22 14.86 1.59
C VAL A 61 -6.89 16.09 1.01
N GLN A 62 -8.22 16.05 0.91
CA GLN A 62 -9.02 17.23 0.65
C GLN A 62 -9.25 17.94 1.98
N ALA A 63 -8.44 18.97 2.25
CA ALA A 63 -8.51 19.72 3.50
C ALA A 63 -9.20 21.08 3.28
N ALA A 64 -9.95 21.53 4.28
CA ALA A 64 -10.19 22.96 4.41
C ALA A 64 -8.87 23.66 4.79
N PRO A 65 -8.70 24.96 4.51
CA PRO A 65 -7.54 25.72 4.94
C PRO A 65 -7.32 25.55 6.45
N GLY A 66 -6.10 25.21 6.87
CA GLY A 66 -5.84 24.83 8.25
C GLY A 66 -4.52 24.09 8.48
N ARG A 67 -4.39 23.47 9.66
CA ARG A 67 -3.23 22.65 10.04
C ARG A 67 -3.48 21.19 9.70
N LEU A 68 -2.64 20.62 8.85
CA LEU A 68 -2.62 19.20 8.52
C LEU A 68 -1.39 18.55 9.16
N ALA A 69 -1.54 17.37 9.76
CA ALA A 69 -0.40 16.62 10.27
C ALA A 69 0.49 16.17 9.10
N VAL A 70 1.82 16.33 9.22
CA VAL A 70 2.76 15.85 8.20
C VAL A 70 2.79 14.32 8.27
N PRO A 71 2.57 13.59 7.17
CA PRO A 71 2.72 12.14 7.17
C PRO A 71 4.16 11.73 7.54
N PRO A 72 4.35 10.69 8.37
CA PRO A 72 5.69 10.24 8.73
C PRO A 72 6.47 9.81 7.49
N GLY A 73 7.70 10.30 7.36
CA GLY A 73 8.56 10.02 6.21
C GLY A 73 8.23 10.82 4.94
N ALA A 74 7.32 11.80 4.99
CA ALA A 74 7.10 12.68 3.86
C ALA A 74 8.37 13.48 3.54
N VAL A 75 8.79 13.46 2.27
CA VAL A 75 9.97 14.19 1.77
C VAL A 75 9.58 15.47 1.04
N ARG A 76 8.41 15.47 0.40
CA ARG A 76 7.86 16.59 -0.36
C ARG A 76 6.36 16.59 -0.19
N CYS A 77 5.78 17.77 0.02
CA CYS A 77 4.33 17.93 -0.01
C CYS A 77 3.95 19.03 -0.99
N GLU A 78 2.89 18.78 -1.75
CA GLU A 78 2.33 19.67 -2.75
C GLU A 78 0.86 19.93 -2.40
N ALA A 79 0.44 21.19 -2.47
CA ALA A 79 -0.96 21.56 -2.27
C ALA A 79 -1.49 22.30 -3.49
N ALA A 80 -2.62 21.85 -4.03
CA ALA A 80 -3.29 22.48 -5.18
C ALA A 80 -4.75 22.81 -4.84
N ALA A 81 -5.20 24.02 -5.21
CA ALA A 81 -6.60 24.41 -5.16
C ALA A 81 -7.28 24.07 -6.49
N GLY A 82 -8.00 22.94 -6.53
CA GLY A 82 -8.68 22.46 -7.75
C GLY A 82 -7.74 22.11 -8.91
N GLU A 83 -8.32 21.79 -10.07
CA GLU A 83 -7.58 21.33 -11.26
C GLU A 83 -6.82 22.45 -12.01
N ALA A 84 -7.07 23.72 -11.69
CA ALA A 84 -6.52 24.87 -12.42
C ALA A 84 -5.53 25.73 -11.61
N GLY A 85 -5.27 25.40 -10.34
CA GLY A 85 -4.35 26.14 -9.48
C GLY A 85 -2.89 25.72 -9.65
N ARG A 86 -1.96 26.69 -9.65
CA ARG A 86 -0.52 26.36 -9.53
C ARG A 86 -0.26 25.69 -8.17
N PRO A 87 0.42 24.54 -8.12
CA PRO A 87 0.69 23.85 -6.87
C PRO A 87 1.69 24.62 -6.01
N ALA A 88 1.41 24.72 -4.71
CA ALA A 88 2.37 25.16 -3.72
C ALA A 88 3.17 23.95 -3.23
N VAL A 89 4.49 23.99 -3.41
CA VAL A 89 5.39 22.89 -3.06
C VAL A 89 6.20 23.28 -1.83
N VAL A 90 6.32 22.37 -0.87
CA VAL A 90 7.28 22.48 0.23
C VAL A 90 8.13 21.22 0.31
N GLU A 91 9.44 21.40 0.33
CA GLU A 91 10.39 20.34 0.65
C GLU A 91 10.54 20.24 2.17
N LEU A 92 10.46 19.02 2.68
CA LEU A 92 10.62 18.75 4.10
C LEU A 92 12.10 18.46 4.36
N PRO A 93 12.76 19.12 5.33
CA PRO A 93 14.16 18.88 5.60
C PRO A 93 14.39 17.41 5.96
N ALA A 94 15.32 16.77 5.25
CA ALA A 94 15.72 15.40 5.49
C ALA A 94 16.22 15.26 6.94
N GLY A 95 15.49 14.47 7.74
CA GLY A 95 15.84 14.26 9.14
C GLY A 95 15.39 15.37 10.08
N SER A 96 14.14 15.85 9.99
CA SER A 96 13.52 16.53 11.14
C SER A 96 13.27 15.50 12.25
N PRO A 97 14.01 15.50 13.37
CA PRO A 97 13.65 14.68 14.51
C PRO A 97 12.32 15.21 15.04
N THR A 98 11.30 14.35 15.11
CA THR A 98 10.16 14.59 16.00
C THR A 98 10.66 14.40 17.43
N THR A 99 11.33 15.41 17.97
CA THR A 99 11.51 15.55 19.41
C THR A 99 10.14 15.86 20.00
N PRO A 100 9.60 15.07 20.94
CA PRO A 100 8.37 15.42 21.64
C PRO A 100 8.58 16.79 22.30
N ALA A 101 7.74 17.76 21.96
CA ALA A 101 7.74 19.05 22.66
C ALA A 101 7.50 18.79 24.15
N ALA A 102 8.41 19.27 25.01
CA ALA A 102 8.24 19.23 26.45
C ALA A 102 6.91 19.91 26.83
N PRO A 103 6.12 19.33 27.75
CA PRO A 103 4.87 19.93 28.18
C PRO A 103 5.14 21.28 28.86
N ALA A 104 4.50 22.33 28.37
CA ALA A 104 4.44 23.61 29.05
C ALA A 104 3.68 23.45 30.40
N PRO A 105 4.07 24.20 31.45
CA PRO A 105 3.41 24.11 32.76
C PRO A 105 1.94 24.56 32.66
N PRO A 106 1.05 23.98 33.48
CA PRO A 106 -0.39 24.17 33.35
C PRO A 106 -0.80 25.59 33.77
N ALA A 107 -1.56 26.28 32.91
CA ALA A 107 -2.44 27.34 33.35
C ALA A 107 -3.75 26.72 33.86
N ALA A 108 -4.16 27.11 35.06
CA ALA A 108 -5.40 26.71 35.74
C ALA A 108 -6.66 27.20 34.98
N PRO A 109 -7.85 26.64 35.28
CA PRO A 109 -8.84 26.26 34.27
C PRO A 109 -9.86 27.35 33.94
N ALA A 110 -10.28 27.37 32.67
CA ALA A 110 -11.63 27.80 32.30
C ALA A 110 -12.38 26.57 31.80
N THR A 111 -13.43 26.20 32.52
CA THR A 111 -14.32 25.09 32.19
C THR A 111 -15.24 25.49 31.03
N PRO A 112 -15.22 24.76 29.91
CA PRO A 112 -16.48 24.49 29.23
C PRO A 112 -16.72 22.99 29.08
N ALA A 113 -17.97 22.63 29.35
CA ALA A 113 -18.65 21.33 29.25
C ALA A 113 -17.88 20.22 28.53
N THR A 114 -17.43 19.25 29.34
CA THR A 114 -17.06 17.91 28.92
C THR A 114 -18.27 17.24 28.22
N THR A 115 -18.28 17.23 26.90
CA THR A 115 -18.92 16.12 26.17
C THR A 115 -17.98 14.94 26.34
N ALA A 116 -18.18 14.20 27.44
CA ALA A 116 -17.51 12.94 27.67
C ALA A 116 -17.90 12.02 26.52
N PHE A 117 -16.95 11.72 25.63
CA PHE A 117 -17.02 10.45 24.92
C PHE A 117 -17.06 9.37 25.99
N PRO A 118 -18.08 8.50 26.01
CA PRO A 118 -18.16 7.47 27.02
C PRO A 118 -16.87 6.65 26.96
N ALA A 119 -16.22 6.51 28.11
CA ALA A 119 -15.14 5.56 28.31
C ALA A 119 -15.64 4.23 27.74
N SER A 120 -15.10 3.84 26.58
CA SER A 120 -15.45 2.58 25.95
C SER A 120 -15.15 1.49 26.97
N SER A 121 -16.20 0.82 27.43
CA SER A 121 -16.10 -0.48 28.07
C SER A 121 -15.05 -1.27 27.30
N ARG A 122 -13.99 -1.73 27.98
CA ARG A 122 -12.97 -2.60 27.37
C ARG A 122 -13.65 -3.93 27.03
N VAL A 123 -14.40 -3.96 25.93
CA VAL A 123 -14.94 -5.19 25.37
C VAL A 123 -13.73 -6.02 25.02
N ALA A 124 -13.60 -7.19 25.64
CA ALA A 124 -12.56 -8.13 25.26
C ALA A 124 -12.77 -8.46 23.77
N VAL A 125 -11.75 -8.21 22.95
CA VAL A 125 -11.80 -8.43 21.51
C VAL A 125 -10.92 -9.64 21.19
N SER A 126 -11.33 -10.45 20.22
CA SER A 126 -10.59 -11.58 19.67
C SER A 126 -10.66 -11.53 18.14
N GLY A 127 -9.84 -12.30 17.43
CA GLY A 127 -9.83 -12.21 15.97
C GLY A 127 -8.70 -12.98 15.31
N THR A 128 -8.73 -12.99 13.97
CA THR A 128 -7.71 -13.63 13.13
C THR A 128 -7.17 -12.66 12.09
N LEU A 129 -5.92 -12.87 11.70
CA LEU A 129 -5.27 -12.16 10.60
C LEU A 129 -4.99 -13.15 9.48
N ARG A 130 -5.41 -12.81 8.25
CA ARG A 130 -5.16 -13.61 7.05
C ARG A 130 -4.48 -12.74 6.00
N VAL A 131 -3.52 -13.32 5.28
CA VAL A 131 -2.81 -12.68 4.16
C VAL A 131 -2.99 -13.56 2.93
N THR A 132 -3.42 -12.98 1.82
CA THR A 132 -3.70 -13.73 0.58
C THR A 132 -3.29 -12.91 -0.65
N PRO A 133 -2.56 -13.51 -1.61
CA PRO A 133 -1.96 -14.85 -1.54
C PRO A 133 -0.82 -14.89 -0.50
N GLY A 134 -0.48 -16.08 0.02
CA GLY A 134 0.63 -16.25 0.97
C GLY A 134 2.00 -16.09 0.32
N ARG A 135 2.08 -16.27 -1.01
CA ARG A 135 3.22 -15.98 -1.85
C ARG A 135 2.76 -15.11 -3.02
N LEU A 136 3.50 -14.05 -3.31
CA LEU A 136 3.22 -13.11 -4.40
C LEU A 136 4.45 -12.97 -5.28
N SER A 137 4.23 -12.88 -6.60
CA SER A 137 5.30 -12.66 -7.57
C SER A 137 5.43 -11.18 -7.89
N LEU A 138 6.58 -10.61 -7.56
CA LEU A 138 6.93 -9.25 -7.94
C LEU A 138 6.95 -9.12 -9.46
N GLY A 139 6.38 -8.05 -9.99
CA GLY A 139 6.32 -7.78 -11.42
C GLY A 139 5.00 -8.17 -12.09
N GLU A 140 4.20 -9.00 -11.43
CA GLU A 140 2.79 -9.13 -11.77
C GLU A 140 2.01 -8.02 -11.05
N ARG A 141 0.86 -7.58 -11.57
CA ARG A 141 -0.02 -6.60 -10.88
C ARG A 141 -0.73 -7.22 -9.66
N GLU A 142 -0.09 -8.20 -9.03
CA GLU A 142 -0.58 -8.88 -7.83
C GLU A 142 -0.44 -7.97 -6.61
N VAL A 143 -1.37 -8.11 -5.68
CA VAL A 143 -1.38 -7.38 -4.40
C VAL A 143 -1.68 -8.36 -3.28
N TRP A 144 -1.06 -8.17 -2.12
CA TRP A 144 -1.51 -8.84 -0.92
C TRP A 144 -2.77 -8.19 -0.39
N THR A 145 -3.78 -9.02 -0.22
CA THR A 145 -4.94 -8.68 0.59
C THR A 145 -4.70 -9.17 2.01
N VAL A 146 -4.52 -8.23 2.95
CA VAL A 146 -4.45 -8.51 4.38
C VAL A 146 -5.83 -8.26 4.97
N THR A 147 -6.39 -9.25 5.66
CA THR A 147 -7.73 -9.18 6.27
C THR A 147 -7.65 -9.52 7.75
N ALA A 148 -8.10 -8.59 8.59
CA ALA A 148 -8.33 -8.82 10.01
C ALA A 148 -9.84 -9.03 10.24
N ASP A 149 -10.23 -10.22 10.72
CA ASP A 149 -11.57 -10.50 11.21
C ASP A 149 -11.55 -10.40 12.74
N VAL A 150 -12.31 -9.45 13.26
CA VAL A 150 -12.30 -9.01 14.65
C VAL A 150 -13.69 -9.20 15.25
N ARG A 151 -13.73 -9.89 16.39
CA ARG A 151 -14.93 -10.31 17.10
C ARG A 151 -14.91 -9.83 18.54
N ALA A 152 -16.06 -9.43 19.05
CA ALA A 152 -16.24 -9.21 20.48
C ALA A 152 -16.13 -10.54 21.25
N GLY A 153 -15.98 -10.47 22.57
CA GLY A 153 -15.78 -11.63 23.44
C GLY A 153 -16.93 -12.65 23.38
N ASP A 154 -18.12 -12.24 22.94
CA ASP A 154 -19.29 -13.08 22.69
C ASP A 154 -19.30 -13.73 21.29
N ARG A 155 -18.20 -13.60 20.53
CA ARG A 155 -18.01 -14.04 19.14
C ARG A 155 -18.85 -13.29 18.09
N ARG A 156 -19.56 -12.22 18.45
CA ARG A 156 -20.22 -11.35 17.47
C ARG A 156 -19.21 -10.45 16.78
N ALA A 157 -19.57 -9.91 15.62
CA ALA A 157 -18.77 -8.88 14.95
C ALA A 157 -18.61 -7.67 15.89
N VAL A 158 -17.41 -7.11 15.95
CA VAL A 158 -17.23 -5.83 16.65
C VAL A 158 -18.02 -4.72 15.93
N PRO A 159 -18.42 -3.65 16.65
CA PRO A 159 -19.10 -2.53 16.04
C PRO A 159 -18.32 -1.96 14.84
N ASP A 160 -19.06 -1.52 13.83
CA ASP A 160 -18.48 -0.76 12.72
C ASP A 160 -17.80 0.50 13.25
N GLY A 161 -16.68 0.85 12.63
CA GLY A 161 -15.86 1.95 13.13
C GLY A 161 -14.80 1.54 14.17
N THR A 162 -14.72 0.27 14.56
CA THR A 162 -13.66 -0.18 15.48
C THR A 162 -12.30 -0.05 14.79
N PRO A 163 -11.32 0.66 15.37
CA PRO A 163 -10.02 0.86 14.74
C PRO A 163 -9.16 -0.40 14.85
N VAL A 164 -8.54 -0.79 13.74
CA VAL A 164 -7.52 -1.83 13.66
C VAL A 164 -6.26 -1.24 13.05
N GLU A 165 -5.16 -1.32 13.78
CA GLU A 165 -3.83 -0.93 13.32
C GLU A 165 -3.15 -2.15 12.71
N LEU A 166 -2.64 -2.02 11.48
CA LEU A 166 -1.78 -3.00 10.83
C LEU A 166 -0.34 -2.47 10.80
N ARG A 167 0.60 -3.29 11.25
CA ARG A 167 2.04 -3.10 11.08
C ARG A 167 2.58 -4.18 10.15
N ALA A 168 3.33 -3.80 9.14
CA ALA A 168 4.08 -4.70 8.27
C ALA A 168 5.58 -4.44 8.46
N ALA A 169 6.38 -5.51 8.48
CA ALA A 169 7.83 -5.44 8.48
C ALA A 169 8.39 -6.33 7.35
N GLY A 170 9.26 -5.73 6.53
CA GLY A 170 9.87 -6.33 5.36
C GLY A 170 11.28 -6.88 5.58
N PRO A 171 11.86 -7.51 4.55
CA PRO A 171 13.15 -8.21 4.64
C PRO A 171 14.35 -7.27 4.82
N LEU A 172 14.24 -6.02 4.36
CA LEU A 172 15.30 -5.02 4.46
C LEU A 172 15.09 -4.03 5.63
N GLY A 173 14.26 -4.40 6.61
CA GLY A 173 13.92 -3.53 7.74
C GLY A 173 12.88 -2.46 7.41
N GLU A 174 12.28 -2.51 6.22
CA GLU A 174 11.13 -1.69 5.84
C GLU A 174 9.99 -1.88 6.84
N THR A 175 9.35 -0.79 7.26
CA THR A 175 8.16 -0.86 8.11
C THR A 175 7.05 0.00 7.55
N ALA A 176 5.82 -0.52 7.61
CA ALA A 176 4.61 0.20 7.23
C ALA A 176 3.58 0.09 8.35
N VAL A 177 2.91 1.19 8.66
CA VAL A 177 1.85 1.24 9.67
C VAL A 177 0.62 1.89 9.05
N ALA A 178 -0.54 1.24 9.17
CA ALA A 178 -1.79 1.75 8.63
C ALA A 178 -2.98 1.35 9.50
N THR A 179 -3.84 2.31 9.82
CA THR A 179 -5.06 2.06 10.60
C THR A 179 -6.28 2.05 9.68
N ARG A 180 -7.15 1.05 9.84
CA ARG A 180 -8.45 0.95 9.15
C ARG A 180 -9.54 0.75 10.17
N LEU A 181 -10.73 1.27 9.86
CA LEU A 181 -11.92 1.00 10.65
C LEU A 181 -12.59 -0.28 10.14
N THR A 182 -13.13 -1.09 11.05
CA THR A 182 -13.87 -2.31 10.68
C THR A 182 -15.22 -1.97 10.06
N VAL A 183 -15.64 -2.81 9.10
CA VAL A 183 -17.01 -2.92 8.61
C VAL A 183 -17.43 -4.37 8.77
N ASN A 184 -18.53 -4.62 9.49
CA ASN A 184 -18.97 -5.94 9.96
C ASN A 184 -17.86 -6.75 10.66
N GLY A 185 -17.07 -6.07 11.50
CA GLY A 185 -15.93 -6.67 12.19
C GLY A 185 -14.72 -6.99 11.30
N VAL A 186 -14.70 -6.55 10.04
CA VAL A 186 -13.60 -6.84 9.11
C VAL A 186 -12.86 -5.55 8.74
N ALA A 187 -11.53 -5.57 8.86
CA ALA A 187 -10.64 -4.56 8.30
C ALA A 187 -9.75 -5.19 7.21
N ARG A 188 -9.60 -4.50 6.08
CA ARG A 188 -8.86 -5.00 4.91
C ARG A 188 -7.87 -3.97 4.38
N TRP A 189 -6.69 -4.44 4.00
CA TRP A 189 -5.64 -3.68 3.34
C TRP A 189 -5.22 -4.37 2.04
N SER A 190 -4.84 -3.56 1.07
CA SER A 190 -4.17 -4.01 -0.15
C SER A 190 -2.74 -3.46 -0.12
N LEU A 191 -1.75 -4.35 -0.20
CA LEU A 191 -0.34 -4.02 -0.09
C LEU A 191 0.42 -4.56 -1.29
N THR A 192 1.31 -3.73 -1.83
CA THR A 192 2.23 -4.12 -2.91
C THR A 192 3.65 -4.06 -2.35
N PRO A 193 4.34 -5.19 -2.19
CA PRO A 193 5.73 -5.17 -1.76
C PRO A 193 6.61 -4.56 -2.85
N ALA A 194 7.60 -3.75 -2.45
CA ALA A 194 8.60 -3.19 -3.36
C ALA A 194 9.81 -4.10 -3.51
N THR A 195 10.06 -4.98 -2.53
CA THR A 195 11.27 -5.81 -2.44
C THR A 195 10.92 -7.27 -2.20
N ALA A 196 11.74 -8.16 -2.77
CA ALA A 196 11.57 -9.59 -2.59
C ALA A 196 11.99 -10.01 -1.18
N GLY A 197 11.25 -10.93 -0.58
CA GLY A 197 11.61 -11.54 0.70
C GLY A 197 10.41 -11.87 1.58
N ARG A 198 10.68 -12.16 2.85
CA ARG A 198 9.65 -12.50 3.84
C ARG A 198 9.14 -11.24 4.51
N PHE A 199 7.83 -11.13 4.59
CA PHE A 199 7.13 -10.06 5.27
C PHE A 199 6.36 -10.63 6.46
N THR A 200 6.39 -9.88 7.56
CA THR A 200 5.60 -10.17 8.76
C THR A 200 4.55 -9.08 8.95
N PHE A 201 3.35 -9.50 9.35
CA PHE A 201 2.21 -8.62 9.57
C PHE A 201 1.74 -8.79 11.01
N THR A 202 1.48 -7.68 11.69
CA THR A 202 0.87 -7.64 13.01
C THR A 202 -0.34 -6.73 12.96
N ALA A 203 -1.51 -7.24 13.30
CA ALA A 203 -2.73 -6.45 13.44
C ALA A 203 -3.11 -6.32 14.91
N ALA A 204 -3.57 -5.15 15.34
CA ALA A 204 -3.96 -4.89 16.71
C ALA A 204 -5.22 -4.02 16.81
N SER A 205 -6.05 -4.30 17.82
CA SER A 205 -7.23 -3.51 18.18
C SER A 205 -7.49 -3.62 19.68
N GLY A 206 -7.27 -2.54 20.42
CA GLY A 206 -7.29 -2.57 21.88
C GLY A 206 -6.24 -3.55 22.43
N ALA A 207 -6.69 -4.55 23.21
CA ALA A 207 -5.82 -5.59 23.76
C ALA A 207 -5.59 -6.79 22.82
N TRP A 208 -6.34 -6.89 21.72
CA TRP A 208 -6.17 -7.97 20.76
C TRP A 208 -4.98 -7.71 19.84
N VAL A 209 -4.18 -8.76 19.60
CA VAL A 209 -3.04 -8.76 18.67
C VAL A 209 -3.04 -10.08 17.89
N ALA A 210 -2.91 -10.01 16.57
CA ALA A 210 -2.73 -11.17 15.70
C ALA A 210 -1.54 -10.98 14.75
N ARG A 211 -0.94 -12.09 14.33
CA ARG A 211 0.24 -12.10 13.44
C ARG A 211 0.00 -12.97 12.23
N GLY A 212 0.63 -12.61 11.12
CA GLY A 212 0.62 -13.34 9.86
C GLY A 212 1.93 -13.13 9.11
N GLY A 213 2.16 -13.94 8.07
CA GLY A 213 3.34 -13.82 7.22
C GLY A 213 2.99 -14.06 5.77
N ALA A 214 3.78 -13.47 4.88
CA ALA A 214 3.74 -13.74 3.44
C ALA A 214 5.14 -13.63 2.84
N GLN A 215 5.30 -14.11 1.61
CA GLN A 215 6.56 -14.08 0.89
C GLN A 215 6.40 -13.39 -0.46
N ALA A 216 7.11 -12.29 -0.67
CA ALA A 216 7.32 -11.74 -2.00
C ALA A 216 8.48 -12.50 -2.61
N VAL A 217 8.30 -13.03 -3.80
CA VAL A 217 9.41 -13.56 -4.59
C VAL A 217 9.62 -12.61 -5.77
N SER A 218 10.87 -12.48 -6.21
CA SER A 218 11.12 -11.89 -7.51
C SER A 218 10.25 -12.60 -8.56
N GLY A 219 9.79 -11.85 -9.55
CA GLY A 219 9.12 -12.40 -10.72
C GLY A 219 9.61 -11.69 -11.98
N LEU A 220 9.40 -12.35 -13.13
CA LEU A 220 9.63 -11.75 -14.44
C LEU A 220 8.54 -10.73 -14.73
N LEU A 221 8.90 -9.52 -15.17
CA LEU A 221 7.92 -8.56 -15.66
C LEU A 221 7.36 -9.01 -17.02
N GLY A 222 6.06 -9.28 -17.08
CA GLY A 222 5.32 -9.44 -18.34
C GLY A 222 5.05 -10.88 -18.76
N GLN A 223 5.13 -11.13 -20.08
CA GLN A 223 4.81 -12.43 -20.68
C GLN A 223 5.93 -13.46 -20.45
N ARG A 224 5.59 -14.76 -20.47
CA ARG A 224 6.55 -15.86 -20.38
C ARG A 224 7.67 -15.67 -21.42
N PRO A 225 8.95 -15.72 -21.03
CA PRO A 225 10.05 -15.42 -21.94
C PRO A 225 10.08 -16.43 -23.09
N ARG A 226 10.37 -15.94 -24.30
CA ARG A 226 10.44 -16.80 -25.48
C ARG A 226 11.81 -17.49 -25.50
N ALA A 227 11.80 -18.81 -25.52
CA ALA A 227 12.98 -19.61 -25.79
C ALA A 227 13.01 -19.98 -27.28
N VAL A 228 14.06 -19.57 -27.97
CA VAL A 228 14.33 -19.94 -29.36
C VAL A 228 15.58 -20.80 -29.37
N PHE A 229 15.41 -22.07 -29.72
CA PHE A 229 16.52 -22.99 -29.90
C PHE A 229 16.92 -22.99 -31.37
N THR A 230 18.22 -22.83 -31.62
CA THR A 230 18.84 -22.90 -32.95
C THR A 230 19.89 -24.00 -32.95
N SER A 231 20.44 -24.32 -34.14
CA SER A 231 21.57 -25.24 -34.24
C SER A 231 22.83 -24.77 -33.50
N ARG A 232 22.91 -23.48 -33.17
CA ARG A 232 24.04 -22.84 -32.50
C ARG A 232 23.84 -22.64 -31.00
N GLY A 233 22.61 -22.73 -30.49
CA GLY A 233 22.34 -22.48 -29.07
C GLY A 233 20.91 -22.03 -28.78
N LEU A 234 20.71 -21.59 -27.55
CA LEU A 234 19.47 -21.03 -27.02
C LEU A 234 19.57 -19.50 -26.96
N THR A 235 18.55 -18.84 -27.49
CA THR A 235 18.26 -17.43 -27.20
C THR A 235 17.01 -17.35 -26.33
N LEU A 236 17.11 -16.72 -25.16
CA LEU A 236 16.03 -16.55 -24.21
C LEU A 236 15.77 -15.07 -23.95
N GLY A 237 14.55 -14.59 -24.23
CA GLY A 237 14.15 -13.22 -23.93
C GLY A 237 12.86 -12.78 -24.64
N PRO A 238 12.40 -11.54 -24.44
CA PRO A 238 12.99 -10.52 -23.57
C PRO A 238 12.79 -10.84 -22.07
N LEU A 239 13.82 -10.59 -21.25
CA LEU A 239 13.79 -10.66 -19.79
C LEU A 239 13.66 -9.23 -19.25
N ARG A 240 12.66 -8.95 -18.41
CA ARG A 240 12.42 -7.63 -17.81
C ARG A 240 12.23 -7.77 -16.30
N TRP A 241 12.76 -6.83 -15.49
CA TRP A 241 12.73 -6.89 -14.02
C TRP A 241 12.31 -5.56 -13.35
N GLN A 242 11.77 -5.64 -12.12
CA GLN A 242 11.19 -4.51 -11.38
C GLN A 242 12.18 -3.43 -10.91
N ASP A 243 13.43 -3.80 -10.58
CA ASP A 243 14.31 -2.91 -9.78
C ASP A 243 15.18 -1.97 -10.62
N GLY A 244 14.90 -1.85 -11.93
CA GLY A 244 15.77 -1.10 -12.82
C GLY A 244 17.10 -1.79 -13.11
N ALA A 245 17.18 -3.12 -12.87
CA ALA A 245 18.17 -3.98 -13.50
C ALA A 245 18.01 -3.80 -15.01
N LEU A 246 18.82 -2.90 -15.56
CA LEU A 246 18.86 -2.66 -16.98
C LEU A 246 19.29 -3.98 -17.61
N PRO A 247 18.73 -4.35 -18.78
CA PRO A 247 19.06 -5.55 -19.53
C PRO A 247 20.55 -5.83 -19.87
N ASP A 248 21.52 -5.16 -19.22
CA ASP A 248 22.96 -5.13 -19.48
C ASP A 248 23.84 -5.03 -18.20
N ASP A 249 23.30 -5.22 -16.98
CA ASP A 249 24.06 -5.09 -15.73
C ASP A 249 24.86 -6.36 -15.34
N GLY A 250 24.82 -7.40 -16.17
CA GLY A 250 25.51 -8.66 -15.93
C GLY A 250 24.78 -9.60 -14.97
N THR A 251 23.50 -9.35 -14.65
CA THR A 251 22.73 -10.21 -13.75
C THR A 251 22.77 -11.68 -14.22
N PRO A 252 23.21 -12.63 -13.37
CA PRO A 252 23.33 -14.03 -13.76
C PRO A 252 21.95 -14.70 -13.86
N VAL A 253 21.69 -15.31 -15.02
CA VAL A 253 20.59 -16.24 -15.26
C VAL A 253 21.15 -17.65 -15.18
N ARG A 254 20.57 -18.45 -14.32
CA ARG A 254 20.87 -19.86 -14.19
C ARG A 254 19.89 -20.67 -15.04
N LEU A 255 20.42 -21.33 -16.05
CA LEU A 255 19.68 -22.21 -16.95
C LEU A 255 19.98 -23.66 -16.58
N ARG A 256 18.96 -24.50 -16.51
CA ARG A 256 19.08 -25.93 -16.22
C ARG A 256 18.18 -26.75 -17.14
N ALA A 257 18.74 -27.74 -17.82
CA ALA A 257 17.95 -28.76 -18.49
C ALA A 257 17.67 -29.91 -17.50
N LEU A 258 16.40 -30.17 -17.23
CA LEU A 258 15.95 -31.18 -16.29
C LEU A 258 15.24 -32.32 -17.02
N THR A 259 15.61 -33.57 -16.71
CA THR A 259 14.80 -34.74 -17.10
C THR A 259 13.46 -34.75 -16.36
N ARG A 260 12.54 -35.63 -16.77
CA ARG A 260 11.25 -35.83 -16.08
C ARG A 260 11.39 -36.19 -14.60
N SER A 261 12.49 -36.83 -14.19
CA SER A 261 12.76 -37.15 -12.78
C SER A 261 13.37 -35.98 -11.98
N GLY A 262 13.58 -34.83 -12.61
CA GLY A 262 14.21 -33.66 -11.99
C GLY A 262 15.74 -33.72 -11.96
N ARG A 263 16.36 -34.73 -12.58
CA ARG A 263 17.84 -34.78 -12.71
C ARG A 263 18.30 -33.71 -13.70
N VAL A 264 19.28 -32.90 -13.29
CA VAL A 264 19.97 -31.90 -14.13
C VAL A 264 20.90 -32.63 -15.10
N VAL A 265 20.72 -32.42 -16.40
CA VAL A 265 21.59 -32.96 -17.46
C VAL A 265 22.45 -31.89 -18.13
N TRP A 266 22.08 -30.63 -17.96
CA TRP A 266 22.89 -29.49 -18.38
C TRP A 266 22.57 -28.29 -17.48
N SER A 267 23.57 -27.46 -17.20
CA SER A 267 23.43 -26.21 -16.45
C SER A 267 24.38 -25.17 -17.03
N ALA A 268 23.93 -23.93 -17.10
CA ALA A 268 24.75 -22.79 -17.45
C ALA A 268 24.35 -21.58 -16.61
N ASP A 269 25.34 -20.82 -16.16
CA ASP A 269 25.14 -19.51 -15.54
C ASP A 269 25.59 -18.46 -16.57
N VAL A 270 24.65 -17.63 -17.02
CA VAL A 270 24.85 -16.72 -18.16
C VAL A 270 24.34 -15.34 -17.80
N ALA A 271 25.15 -14.31 -18.04
CA ALA A 271 24.73 -12.94 -17.83
C ALA A 271 23.67 -12.52 -18.87
N VAL A 272 22.69 -11.73 -18.44
CA VAL A 272 21.77 -11.05 -19.37
C VAL A 272 22.53 -9.95 -20.12
N ALA A 273 22.35 -9.89 -21.44
CA ALA A 273 22.84 -8.83 -22.30
C ALA A 273 21.75 -8.44 -23.32
N GLY A 274 21.47 -7.15 -23.48
CA GLY A 274 20.38 -6.62 -24.30
C GLY A 274 19.00 -7.16 -23.92
N GLY A 275 18.83 -7.64 -22.69
CA GLY A 275 17.57 -8.22 -22.20
C GLY A 275 17.33 -9.63 -22.70
N GLN A 276 18.39 -10.27 -23.17
CA GLN A 276 18.39 -11.62 -23.65
C GLN A 276 19.53 -12.40 -23.02
N VAL A 277 19.38 -13.72 -23.03
CA VAL A 277 20.46 -14.66 -22.74
C VAL A 277 20.72 -15.43 -24.01
N GLN A 278 21.98 -15.51 -24.39
CA GLN A 278 22.45 -16.35 -25.50
C GLN A 278 23.48 -17.33 -24.95
N VAL A 279 23.27 -18.62 -25.21
CA VAL A 279 24.14 -19.68 -24.70
C VAL A 279 24.16 -20.87 -25.62
N ASP A 280 25.32 -21.51 -25.73
CA ASP A 280 25.45 -22.78 -26.44
C ASP A 280 24.75 -23.89 -25.66
N THR A 281 23.86 -24.61 -26.33
CA THR A 281 23.11 -25.72 -25.72
C THR A 281 23.56 -27.05 -26.29
N PRO A 282 23.76 -28.08 -25.44
CA PRO A 282 24.05 -29.41 -25.93
C PRO A 282 22.82 -30.02 -26.60
N ARG A 283 23.06 -30.98 -27.51
CA ARG A 283 21.98 -31.85 -27.97
C ARG A 283 21.63 -32.84 -26.88
N VAL A 284 20.40 -32.76 -26.40
CA VAL A 284 19.85 -33.69 -25.40
C VAL A 284 18.97 -34.70 -26.13
N ARG A 285 19.14 -36.00 -25.84
CA ARG A 285 18.35 -37.07 -26.50
C ARG A 285 17.04 -37.37 -25.79
N ASP A 286 16.93 -36.96 -24.53
CA ASP A 286 15.76 -37.21 -23.69
C ASP A 286 14.80 -36.02 -23.69
N ALA A 287 13.53 -36.28 -23.40
CA ALA A 287 12.55 -35.23 -23.12
C ALA A 287 12.94 -34.50 -21.83
N VAL A 288 13.41 -33.27 -21.98
CA VAL A 288 13.82 -32.41 -20.86
C VAL A 288 13.00 -31.13 -20.80
N THR A 289 13.02 -30.47 -19.65
CA THR A 289 12.41 -29.17 -19.41
C THR A 289 13.52 -28.17 -19.14
N LEU A 290 13.49 -27.03 -19.81
CA LEU A 290 14.38 -25.91 -19.50
C LEU A 290 13.83 -25.18 -18.27
N ARG A 291 14.59 -25.17 -17.19
CA ARG A 291 14.35 -24.33 -16.01
C ARG A 291 15.24 -23.11 -16.09
N VAL A 292 14.61 -21.94 -16.10
CA VAL A 292 15.26 -20.63 -16.09
C VAL A 292 15.09 -20.05 -14.70
N GLU A 293 16.18 -19.78 -14.02
CA GLU A 293 16.21 -19.10 -12.73
C GLU A 293 16.95 -17.78 -12.86
N LEU A 294 16.30 -16.68 -12.47
CA LEU A 294 16.89 -15.34 -12.51
C LEU A 294 16.43 -14.59 -11.28
N ALA A 295 17.38 -14.06 -10.50
CA ALA A 295 17.14 -13.30 -9.26
C ALA A 295 16.13 -13.95 -8.30
N GLY A 296 16.09 -15.29 -8.24
CA GLY A 296 15.18 -16.07 -7.39
C GLY A 296 13.80 -16.38 -7.99
N SER A 297 13.47 -15.83 -9.17
CA SER A 297 12.31 -16.24 -9.96
C SER A 297 12.64 -17.48 -10.78
N GLU A 298 11.64 -18.32 -11.01
CA GLU A 298 11.81 -19.52 -11.84
C GLU A 298 10.71 -19.63 -12.88
N VAL A 299 11.10 -19.94 -14.12
CA VAL A 299 10.18 -20.33 -15.18
C VAL A 299 10.65 -21.63 -15.83
N SER A 300 9.73 -22.57 -15.97
CA SER A 300 9.95 -23.75 -16.80
C SER A 300 9.52 -23.47 -18.23
N LEU A 301 10.25 -23.97 -19.22
CA LEU A 301 9.98 -23.84 -20.65
C LEU A 301 10.19 -25.21 -21.32
N PRO A 302 9.44 -25.51 -22.40
CA PRO A 302 9.70 -26.73 -23.15
C PRO A 302 11.12 -26.69 -23.74
N TRP A 303 11.81 -27.82 -23.65
CA TRP A 303 13.03 -28.08 -24.43
C TRP A 303 12.62 -28.90 -25.66
N PRO A 304 12.99 -28.49 -26.88
CA PRO A 304 12.58 -29.14 -28.12
C PRO A 304 13.17 -30.54 -28.30
#